data_AF-A0A6P0RHH7-F1
#
_entry.id   AF-A0A6P0RHH7-F1
#
_cell.length_a   1.000
_cell.length_b   1.000
_cell.length_c   1.000
_cell.angle_alpha   90.00
_cell.angle_beta   90.00
_cell.angle_gamma   90.00
#
_symmetry.space_group_name_H-M   'P 1'
#
loop_
_entity.id
_entity.type
_entity.pdbx_description
1 polymer ?
#
loop_
_entity_poly.entity_id
_entity_poly.type
_entity_poly.pdbx_seq_one_letter_code
_entity_poly.pdbx_strand_id
1 'polypeptide(L)' 'MRILQIVPSISLIYGGQSQMVLGLSTALAAQNIDVTEILWFKASPWIGDNK' A
#
# COMPACT_ATOMS: atom_id res chain seq x y z
N MET A 1 12.16 -13.11 -11.18
CA MET A 1 11.80 -11.77 -11.66
C MET A 1 11.71 -10.84 -10.45
N ARG A 2 12.02 -9.54 -10.58
CA ARG A 2 11.94 -8.56 -9.49
C ARG A 2 11.05 -7.39 -9.89
N ILE A 3 10.14 -7.00 -9.00
CA ILE A 3 9.18 -5.92 -9.24
C ILE A 3 9.33 -4.86 -8.15
N LEU A 4 9.45 -3.60 -8.56
CA LEU A 4 9.41 -2.43 -7.68
C LEU A 4 8.03 -1.77 -7.79
N GLN A 5 7.30 -1.71 -6.67
CA GLN A 5 6.04 -0.97 -6.59
C GLN A 5 6.27 0.36 -5.89
N ILE A 6 5.96 1.45 -6.58
CA ILE A 6 5.97 2.80 -6.01
C ILE A 6 4.51 3.18 -5.75
N VAL A 7 4.12 3.18 -4.48
CA VAL A 7 2.77 3.53 -4.08
C VAL A 7 2.78 4.96 -3.54
N PRO A 8 2.19 5.93 -4.26
CA PRO A 8 2.32 7.35 -3.94
C PRO A 8 1.64 7.76 -2.63
N SER A 9 0.76 6.91 -2.09
CA SER A 9 0.19 7.04 -0.74
C SER A 9 -0.47 5.74 -0.32
N ILE A 10 -0.04 5.14 0.80
CA ILE A 10 -0.85 4.14 1.51
C ILE A 10 -1.50 4.87 2.68
N SER A 11 -2.82 4.96 2.69
CA SER A 11 -3.50 5.46 3.90
C SER A 11 -3.19 4.46 5.00
N LEU A 12 -2.57 4.90 6.11
CA LEU A 12 -2.24 4.05 7.25
C LEU A 12 -3.50 3.40 7.86
N ILE A 13 -4.65 4.04 7.64
CA ILE A 13 -5.97 3.50 7.90
C ILE A 13 -6.33 2.65 6.69
N TYR A 14 -6.49 1.33 6.89
CA TYR A 14 -6.77 0.26 5.92
C TYR A 14 -7.97 0.52 4.98
N GLY A 15 -7.92 1.59 4.20
CA GLY A 15 -8.88 1.92 3.15
C GLY A 15 -8.66 1.06 1.91
N GLY A 16 -9.60 1.08 0.98
CA GLY A 16 -9.63 0.18 -0.19
C GLY A 16 -8.34 0.13 -1.01
N GLN A 17 -7.63 1.26 -1.15
CA GLN A 17 -6.38 1.31 -1.92
C GLN A 17 -5.25 0.48 -1.28
N SER A 18 -5.12 0.52 0.05
CA SER A 18 -4.11 -0.26 0.77
C SER A 18 -4.36 -1.77 0.66
N GLN A 19 -5.63 -2.20 0.65
CA GLN A 19 -6.00 -3.61 0.50
C GLN A 19 -5.71 -4.14 -0.91
N MET A 20 -5.88 -3.30 -1.94
CA MET A 20 -5.54 -3.68 -3.32
C MET A 20 -4.02 -3.89 -3.50
N VAL A 21 -3.20 -3.02 -2.92
CA VAL A 21 -1.73 -3.16 -2.94
C VAL A 21 -1.31 -4.44 -2.22
N LEU A 22 -1.81 -4.66 -1.00
CA LEU A 22 -1.52 -5.87 -0.23
C LEU A 22 -1.96 -7.16 -0.95
N GLY A 23 -3.15 -7.15 -1.56
CA GLY A 23 -3.65 -8.29 -2.33
C GLY A 23 -2.80 -8.61 -3.56
N LEU A 24 -2.38 -7.57 -4.29
CA LEU A 24 -1.49 -7.71 -5.43
C LEU A 24 -0.12 -8.27 -5.01
N SER A 25 0.48 -7.72 -3.96
CA SER A 25 1.78 -8.19 -3.46
C SER A 25 1.71 -9.61 -2.94
N THR A 26 0.60 -10.00 -2.29
CA THR A 26 0.34 -11.38 -1.87
C THR A 26 0.25 -12.33 -3.07
N ALA A 27 -0.45 -11.93 -4.14
CA ALA A 27 -0.58 -12.74 -5.35
C ALA A 27 0.74 -12.89 -6.12
N LEU A 28 1.60 -11.87 -6.09
CA LEU A 28 2.93 -11.90 -6.68
C LEU A 28 3.91 -12.76 -5.85
N ALA A 29 3.84 -12.66 -4.52
CA ALA A 29 4.62 -13.51 -3.62
C ALA A 29 4.26 -15.00 -3.80
N ALA A 30 2.98 -15.33 -4.01
CA ALA A 30 2.53 -16.69 -4.31
C ALA A 30 3.14 -17.26 -5.61
N GLN A 31 3.57 -16.39 -6.53
CA GLN A 31 4.27 -16.76 -7.76
C GLN A 31 5.81 -16.76 -7.61
N ASN A 32 6.33 -16.71 -6.37
CA ASN A 32 7.77 -16.58 -6.08
C ASN A 32 8.41 -15.33 -6.74
N ILE A 33 7.62 -14.26 -6.91
CA ILE A 33 8.13 -12.99 -7.41
C ILE A 33 8.53 -12.14 -6.21
N ASP A 34 9.76 -11.66 -6.25
CA ASP A 34 10.32 -10.77 -5.24
C ASP A 34 9.80 -9.33 -5.49
N VAL A 35 9.04 -8.81 -4.53
CA VAL A 35 8.38 -7.50 -4.61
C VAL A 35 8.95 -6.59 -3.55
N THR A 36 9.41 -5.42 -3.96
CA THR A 36 9.82 -4.35 -3.06
C THR A 36 8.81 -3.20 -3.16
N GLU A 37 8.26 -2.79 -2.03
CA GLU A 37 7.32 -1.67 -1.95
C GLU A 37 8.01 -0.43 -1.39
N ILE A 38 7.92 0.69 -2.11
CA ILE A 38 8.32 2.00 -1.61
C ILE A 38 7.06 2.83 -1.41
N LEU A 39 6.87 3.26 -0.16
CA LEU A 39 5.71 4.00 0.29
C LEU A 39 6.14 5.43 0.62
N TRP A 40 5.34 6.42 0.20
CA TRP A 40 5.49 7.77 0.71
C TRP A 40 4.47 8.05 1.80
N PHE A 41 4.95 8.30 3.02
CA PHE A 41 4.09 8.62 4.16
C PHE A 41 3.76 10.11 4.13
N LYS A 42 2.56 10.47 3.65
CA LYS A 42 1.96 11.77 3.98
C LYS A 42 1.28 11.62 5.33
N ALA A 43 1.80 12.28 6.36
CA ALA A 43 0.97 12.61 7.51
C ALA A 43 -0.15 13.55 7.03
N SER A 44 -1.30 13.00 6.69
CA SER A 44 -2.53 13.78 6.55
C SER A 44 -2.97 14.15 7.97
N PRO A 45 -3.24 15.44 8.26
CA PRO A 45 -3.82 15.79 9.55
C PRO A 45 -5.10 14.98 9.75
N TRP A 46 -5.22 14.34 10.92
CA TRP A 46 -6.44 13.68 11.34
C TRP A 46 -7.51 14.76 11.48
N ILE A 47 -8.31 14.94 10.43
CA ILE A 47 -9.59 15.63 10.52
C ILE A 47 -10.50 14.59 11.15
N GLY A 48 -10.46 14.53 12.49
CA GLY A 48 -11.48 13.83 13.25
C GLY A 48 -12.84 14.32 12.79
N ASP A 49 -13.78 13.38 12.65
CA ASP A 49 -15.17 13.68 12.34
C ASP A 49 -15.67 14.77 13.29
N ASN A 50 -15.77 16.00 12.78
CA ASN A 50 -16.56 17.05 13.39
C ASN A 50 -18.03 16.68 13.20
N LYS A 51 -18.49 15.72 14.00
CA LYS A 51 -19.89 15.48 14.31
C LYS A 51 -20.05 15.41 15.83
#